data_AF-A0A321LD01-F1
#
_entry.id   AF-A0A321LD01-F1
#
_cell.length_a   1.000
_cell.length_b   1.000
_cell.length_c   1.000
_cell.angle_alpha   90.00
_cell.angle_beta   90.00
_cell.angle_gamma   90.00
#
_symmetry.space_group_name_H-M   'P 1'
#
loop_
_entity.id
_entity.type
_entity.pdbx_description
1 polymer ?
#
loop_
_entity_poly.entity_id
_entity_poly.type
_entity_poly.pdbx_seq_one_letter_code
_entity_poly.pdbx_strand_id
1 'polypeptide(L)'
;MTKGTKKPAARKIDTPPDSEEPGEEPHRAGRKGGGAKLGRSETVTVRLDPRLRYLAELVARKHRRTLSSFVEWALEQQINSAVLSQESTDAVRLVDEAESLWDPDEADRFAQLALMHPDLLTHQEQVLWKLIRQTPTLWLVRTSEKSNPKGSQVPLEHRESRDLHFRRLREHWDLFRHVAYGELLDSALDEVRRLPTLNENLEPIPEYLTGTAKRSK
;
A
#
# COMPACT_ATOMS: atom_id res chain seq x y z
N MET A 1 48.72 7.09 -62.04
CA MET A 1 48.28 7.73 -60.77
C MET A 1 48.92 9.11 -60.71
N THR A 2 48.19 10.16 -61.07
CA THR A 2 48.65 11.56 -61.08
C THR A 2 47.42 12.49 -61.12
N LYS A 3 47.37 13.49 -60.23
CA LYS A 3 46.36 14.57 -60.22
C LYS A 3 46.75 15.67 -61.22
N GLY A 4 45.77 16.27 -61.90
CA GLY A 4 45.87 17.54 -62.64
C GLY A 4 44.44 18.05 -62.96
N THR A 5 43.92 19.12 -62.36
CA THR A 5 44.10 20.57 -62.61
C THR A 5 43.00 21.21 -63.48
N LYS A 6 42.34 22.22 -62.87
CA LYS A 6 41.83 23.51 -63.39
C LYS A 6 40.41 23.65 -64.03
N LYS A 7 39.64 24.50 -63.32
CA LYS A 7 38.50 25.43 -63.65
C LYS A 7 38.52 26.05 -65.06
N PRO A 8 37.40 26.63 -65.62
CA PRO A 8 36.76 27.89 -65.12
C PRO A 8 35.21 28.03 -65.37
N ALA A 9 34.45 28.75 -64.53
CA ALA A 9 33.94 30.15 -64.62
C ALA A 9 32.60 30.38 -65.36
N ALA A 10 31.61 30.97 -64.67
CA ALA A 10 30.56 31.87 -65.16
C ALA A 10 29.93 32.56 -63.92
N ARG A 11 30.29 33.80 -63.57
CA ARG A 11 29.81 35.13 -63.99
C ARG A 11 28.35 35.42 -63.56
N LYS A 12 28.23 36.35 -62.60
CA LYS A 12 27.01 36.91 -62.01
C LYS A 12 26.25 37.78 -63.02
N ILE A 13 24.92 37.82 -62.89
CA ILE A 13 24.03 38.84 -63.46
C ILE A 13 23.19 39.39 -62.29
N ASP A 14 23.25 40.71 -62.08
CA ASP A 14 22.48 41.51 -61.11
C ASP A 14 21.06 41.78 -61.63
N THR A 15 19.98 41.70 -60.82
CA THR A 15 19.17 42.79 -60.17
C THR A 15 17.67 42.39 -60.35
N PRO A 16 16.62 42.98 -59.72
CA PRO A 16 16.42 43.78 -58.49
C PRO A 16 15.34 43.20 -57.52
N PRO A 17 15.04 43.90 -56.40
CA PRO A 17 14.24 43.40 -55.28
C PRO A 17 12.73 43.70 -55.40
N ASP A 18 12.01 43.29 -54.36
CA ASP A 18 10.62 43.61 -53.98
C ASP A 18 9.54 42.66 -54.48
N SER A 19 9.20 41.71 -53.60
CA SER A 19 7.86 41.17 -53.46
C SER A 19 7.67 40.80 -51.99
N GLU A 20 7.12 41.75 -51.23
CA GLU A 20 6.46 41.47 -49.97
C GLU A 20 5.41 40.37 -50.19
N GLU A 21 5.38 39.34 -49.34
CA GLU A 21 4.13 38.77 -48.82
C GLU A 21 4.44 38.04 -47.49
N PRO A 22 3.47 37.99 -46.55
CA PRO A 22 3.66 37.85 -45.11
C PRO A 22 3.31 36.43 -44.60
N GLY A 23 3.58 36.17 -43.32
CA GLY A 23 2.88 35.09 -42.60
C GLY A 23 3.75 34.32 -41.62
N GLU A 24 3.98 34.91 -40.44
CA GLU A 24 4.28 34.13 -39.23
C GLU A 24 3.11 33.17 -38.93
N GLU A 25 3.32 31.87 -39.13
CA GLU A 25 2.53 30.86 -38.44
C GLU A 25 3.25 30.44 -37.15
N PRO A 26 2.73 30.75 -35.96
CA PRO A 26 3.32 30.25 -34.73
C PRO A 26 3.07 28.75 -34.62
N HIS A 27 4.16 27.99 -34.48
CA HIS A 27 4.16 26.59 -34.08
C HIS A 27 3.15 26.36 -32.96
N ARG A 28 2.14 25.54 -33.25
CA ARG A 28 1.10 25.13 -32.32
C ARG A 28 1.76 24.40 -31.15
N ALA A 29 2.05 25.16 -30.09
CA ALA A 29 2.61 24.65 -28.86
C ALA A 29 1.69 23.56 -28.32
N GLY A 30 2.17 22.32 -28.33
CA GLY A 30 1.50 21.20 -27.71
C GLY A 30 1.18 21.57 -26.26
N ARG A 31 -0.12 21.58 -25.94
CA ARG A 31 -0.56 21.69 -24.55
C ARG A 31 0.05 20.51 -23.80
N LYS A 32 1.13 20.77 -23.06
CA LYS A 32 1.59 19.88 -21.99
C LYS A 32 0.49 19.87 -20.95
N GLY A 33 -0.47 18.97 -21.13
CA GLY A 33 -1.44 18.61 -20.11
C GLY A 33 -0.63 18.20 -18.89
N GLY A 34 -0.75 18.99 -17.83
CA GLY A 34 -0.17 18.71 -16.54
C GLY A 34 -0.75 17.40 -16.03
N GLY A 35 -0.06 16.30 -16.33
CA GLY A 35 -0.16 15.09 -15.54
C GLY A 35 0.41 15.43 -14.18
N ALA A 36 -0.46 15.92 -13.30
CA ALA A 36 -0.22 15.85 -11.87
C ALA A 36 0.30 14.44 -11.62
N LYS A 37 1.49 14.32 -11.03
CA LYS A 37 2.06 13.04 -10.63
C LYS A 37 1.03 12.39 -9.71
N LEU A 38 0.17 11.56 -10.30
CA LEU A 38 -0.79 10.73 -9.58
C LEU A 38 0.08 9.98 -8.57
N GLY A 39 -0.19 10.21 -7.29
CA GLY A 39 0.47 9.47 -6.21
C GLY A 39 0.32 7.99 -6.54
N ARG A 40 1.44 7.41 -7.00
CA ARG A 40 1.68 6.01 -7.37
C ARG A 40 0.42 5.13 -7.46
N SER A 41 -0.41 5.33 -8.49
CA SER A 41 -1.50 4.40 -8.78
C SER A 41 -0.92 3.07 -9.25
N GLU A 42 -1.46 1.96 -8.73
CA GLU A 42 -1.07 0.61 -9.16
C GLU A 42 -1.87 0.18 -10.39
N THR A 43 -1.21 -0.47 -11.35
CA THR A 43 -1.89 -0.94 -12.57
C THR A 43 -2.31 -2.39 -12.41
N VAL A 44 -3.61 -2.66 -12.48
CA VAL A 44 -4.17 -4.02 -12.44
C VAL A 44 -4.51 -4.48 -13.86
N THR A 45 -4.01 -5.67 -14.26
CA THR A 45 -4.37 -6.28 -15.54
C THR A 45 -5.49 -7.30 -15.34
N VAL A 46 -6.69 -7.02 -15.87
CA VAL A 46 -7.87 -7.90 -15.71
C VAL A 46 -8.19 -8.61 -17.03
N ARG A 47 -8.45 -9.92 -16.94
CA ARG A 47 -9.01 -10.70 -18.06
C ARG A 47 -10.53 -10.62 -18.02
N LEU A 48 -11.13 -10.06 -19.06
CA LEU A 48 -12.57 -9.97 -19.22
C LEU A 48 -13.01 -10.82 -20.41
N ASP A 49 -14.08 -11.57 -20.24
CA ASP A 49 -14.79 -12.19 -21.36
C ASP A 49 -15.24 -11.11 -22.38
N PRO A 50 -15.22 -11.39 -23.70
CA PRO A 50 -15.59 -10.40 -24.72
C PRO A 50 -16.96 -9.75 -24.51
N ARG A 51 -17.97 -10.50 -24.04
CA ARG A 51 -19.31 -9.98 -23.77
C ARG A 51 -19.29 -9.03 -22.57
N LEU A 52 -18.61 -9.41 -21.49
CA LEU A 52 -18.48 -8.58 -20.30
C LEU A 52 -17.77 -7.26 -20.63
N ARG A 53 -16.69 -7.33 -21.41
CA ARG A 53 -15.96 -6.15 -21.88
C ARG A 53 -16.87 -5.22 -22.67
N TYR A 54 -17.61 -5.74 -23.65
CA TYR A 54 -18.51 -4.94 -24.48
C TYR A 54 -19.57 -4.20 -23.65
N LEU A 55 -20.22 -4.90 -22.71
CA LEU A 55 -21.23 -4.30 -21.83
C LEU A 55 -20.61 -3.23 -20.90
N ALA A 56 -19.45 -3.50 -20.32
CA ALA A 56 -18.75 -2.54 -19.48
C ALA A 56 -18.37 -1.27 -20.26
N GLU A 57 -17.94 -1.39 -21.53
CA GLU A 57 -17.68 -0.24 -22.39
C GLU A 57 -18.94 0.57 -22.69
N LEU A 58 -20.09 -0.07 -22.93
CA LEU A 58 -21.36 0.64 -23.13
C LEU A 58 -21.77 1.46 -21.90
N VAL A 59 -21.63 0.88 -20.71
CA VAL A 59 -21.94 1.56 -19.45
C VAL A 59 -20.96 2.72 -19.22
N ALA A 60 -19.66 2.50 -19.41
CA ALA A 60 -18.66 3.55 -19.31
C ALA A 60 -18.96 4.75 -20.23
N ARG A 61 -19.35 4.48 -21.49
CA ARG A 61 -19.80 5.51 -22.44
C ARG A 61 -21.04 6.25 -21.95
N LYS A 62 -22.04 5.54 -21.42
CA LYS A 62 -23.25 6.15 -20.84
C LYS A 62 -22.91 7.11 -19.71
N HIS A 63 -21.93 6.76 -18.86
CA HIS A 63 -21.45 7.60 -17.77
C HIS A 63 -20.36 8.61 -18.19
N ARG A 64 -20.02 8.71 -19.48
CA ARG A 64 -18.98 9.61 -20.02
C ARG A 64 -17.60 9.45 -19.34
N ARG A 65 -17.23 8.22 -19.01
CA ARG A 65 -15.95 7.87 -18.38
C ARG A 65 -15.20 6.82 -19.19
N THR A 66 -13.90 6.66 -18.93
CA THR A 66 -13.10 5.58 -19.52
C THR A 66 -13.47 4.23 -18.90
N LEU A 67 -13.14 3.13 -19.58
CA LEU A 67 -13.36 1.78 -19.03
C LEU A 67 -12.63 1.59 -17.68
N SER A 68 -11.39 2.08 -17.56
CA SER A 68 -10.63 2.03 -16.29
C SER A 68 -11.35 2.76 -15.17
N SER A 69 -11.75 4.01 -15.41
CA SER A 69 -12.48 4.83 -14.42
C SER A 69 -13.85 4.22 -14.06
N PHE A 70 -14.49 3.52 -14.99
CA PHE A 70 -15.70 2.75 -14.67
C PHE A 70 -15.42 1.56 -13.76
N VAL A 71 -14.36 0.81 -14.03
CA VAL A 71 -13.98 -0.35 -13.21
C VAL A 71 -13.57 0.09 -11.81
N GLU A 72 -12.76 1.14 -11.68
CA GLU A 72 -12.39 1.73 -10.37
C GLU A 72 -13.62 2.13 -9.58
N TRP A 73 -14.53 2.90 -10.18
CA TRP A 73 -15.79 3.28 -9.53
C TRP A 73 -16.62 2.06 -9.13
N ALA A 74 -16.73 1.04 -9.99
CA ALA A 74 -17.48 -0.16 -9.66
C ALA A 74 -16.86 -0.94 -8.48
N LEU A 75 -15.52 -0.97 -8.39
CA LEU A 75 -14.79 -1.54 -7.25
C LEU A 75 -15.04 -0.75 -5.97
N GLU A 76 -14.98 0.59 -6.02
CA GLU A 76 -15.30 1.46 -4.88
C GLU A 76 -16.71 1.18 -4.36
N GLN A 77 -17.70 1.06 -5.25
CA GLN A 77 -19.07 0.74 -4.84
C GLN A 77 -19.17 -0.64 -4.16
N GLN A 78 -18.43 -1.63 -4.66
CA GLN A 78 -18.43 -2.97 -4.08
C GLN A 78 -17.72 -3.00 -2.71
N ILE A 79 -16.59 -2.31 -2.57
CA ILE A 79 -15.87 -2.16 -1.30
C ILE A 79 -16.75 -1.44 -0.27
N ASN A 80 -17.44 -0.37 -0.70
CA ASN A 80 -18.34 0.42 0.16
C ASN A 80 -19.55 -0.37 0.69
N SER A 81 -19.90 -1.47 0.04
CA SER A 81 -21.01 -2.34 0.45
C SER A 81 -20.57 -3.67 1.07
N ALA A 82 -19.25 -3.94 1.13
CA ALA A 82 -18.73 -5.17 1.71
C ALA A 82 -18.90 -5.18 3.23
N VAL A 83 -19.46 -6.27 3.75
CA VAL A 83 -19.63 -6.52 5.19
C VAL A 83 -18.59 -7.55 5.61
N LEU A 84 -17.82 -7.24 6.67
CA LEU A 84 -16.74 -8.09 7.18
C LEU A 84 -17.24 -9.15 8.15
N SER A 85 -18.16 -8.78 9.05
CA SER A 85 -18.77 -9.73 9.97
C SER A 85 -20.25 -9.41 10.17
N GLN A 86 -21.06 -10.47 10.22
CA GLN A 86 -22.48 -10.44 10.54
C GLN A 86 -22.78 -11.13 11.88
N GLU A 87 -21.74 -11.47 12.67
CA GLU A 87 -21.90 -12.24 13.91
C GLU A 87 -22.43 -11.39 15.08
N SER A 88 -22.23 -10.07 15.04
CA SER A 88 -22.82 -9.12 15.97
C SER A 88 -24.14 -8.54 15.43
N THR A 89 -25.00 -8.07 16.34
CA THR A 89 -26.28 -7.39 16.03
C THR A 89 -26.12 -6.22 15.05
N ASP A 90 -24.93 -5.62 15.00
CA ASP A 90 -24.52 -4.64 14.00
C ASP A 90 -23.58 -5.27 12.98
N ALA A 91 -23.93 -5.17 11.69
CA ALA A 91 -23.08 -5.59 10.59
C ALA A 91 -21.91 -4.61 10.45
N VAL A 92 -20.67 -5.10 10.58
CA VAL A 92 -19.46 -4.28 10.45
C VAL A 92 -19.10 -4.18 8.97
N ARG A 93 -19.08 -2.97 8.41
CA ARG A 93 -18.68 -2.74 7.00
C ARG A 93 -17.18 -2.56 6.90
N LEU A 94 -16.60 -3.00 5.80
CA LEU A 94 -15.17 -2.87 5.52
C LEU A 94 -14.69 -1.41 5.57
N VAL A 95 -15.50 -0.48 5.08
CA VAL A 95 -15.14 0.96 5.06
C VAL A 95 -15.00 1.55 6.45
N ASP A 96 -15.83 1.09 7.39
CA ASP A 96 -15.80 1.61 8.76
C ASP A 96 -14.50 1.21 9.49
N GLU A 97 -13.89 0.09 9.07
CA GLU A 97 -12.62 -0.41 9.59
C GLU A 97 -11.40 -0.07 8.71
N ALA A 98 -11.61 0.51 7.53
CA ALA A 98 -10.54 0.71 6.54
C ALA A 98 -9.40 1.60 7.06
N GLU A 99 -9.71 2.66 7.81
CA GLU A 99 -8.71 3.53 8.44
C GLU A 99 -7.92 2.81 9.54
N SER A 100 -8.55 1.86 10.23
CA SER A 100 -7.94 1.08 11.31
C SER A 100 -7.12 -0.11 10.81
N LEU A 101 -7.38 -0.57 9.57
CA LEU A 101 -6.71 -1.71 8.95
C LEU A 101 -5.56 -1.28 8.01
N TRP A 102 -5.58 -0.06 7.49
CA TRP A 102 -4.59 0.41 6.53
C TRP A 102 -3.43 1.13 7.22
N ASP A 103 -2.23 0.57 7.06
CA ASP A 103 -0.96 1.24 7.38
C ASP A 103 -0.02 1.20 6.14
N PRO A 104 0.80 2.26 5.90
CA PRO A 104 1.85 2.22 4.87
C PRO A 104 2.85 1.08 5.07
N ASP A 105 3.15 0.73 6.31
CA ASP A 105 3.99 -0.40 6.67
C ASP A 105 3.20 -1.71 6.59
N GLU A 106 3.76 -2.69 5.89
CA GLU A 106 3.11 -3.99 5.71
C GLU A 106 3.01 -4.78 7.01
N ALA A 107 3.98 -4.66 7.91
CA ALA A 107 3.99 -5.38 9.17
C ALA A 107 2.85 -4.91 10.08
N ASP A 108 2.64 -3.59 10.14
CA ASP A 108 1.57 -2.96 10.91
C ASP A 108 0.20 -3.33 10.35
N ARG A 109 0.00 -3.19 9.03
CA ARG A 109 -1.23 -3.58 8.32
C ARG A 109 -1.57 -5.05 8.55
N PHE A 110 -0.59 -5.94 8.43
CA PHE A 110 -0.78 -7.37 8.69
C PHE A 110 -1.18 -7.63 10.14
N ALA A 111 -0.46 -7.02 11.10
CA ALA A 111 -0.76 -7.22 12.51
C ALA A 111 -2.17 -6.72 12.87
N GLN A 112 -2.57 -5.56 12.37
CA GLN A 112 -3.92 -5.02 12.57
C GLN A 112 -4.99 -5.97 12.01
N LEU A 113 -4.81 -6.46 10.77
CA LEU A 113 -5.69 -7.46 10.17
C LEU A 113 -5.79 -8.72 11.05
N ALA A 114 -4.65 -9.26 11.50
CA ALA A 114 -4.60 -10.48 12.29
C ALA A 114 -5.20 -10.34 13.69
N LEU A 115 -5.17 -9.13 14.25
CA LEU A 115 -5.75 -8.81 15.56
C LEU A 115 -7.26 -8.60 15.50
N MET A 116 -7.76 -7.94 14.45
CA MET A 116 -9.19 -7.57 14.35
C MET A 116 -10.04 -8.56 13.54
N HIS A 117 -9.48 -9.11 12.47
CA HIS A 117 -10.18 -10.03 11.56
C HIS A 117 -9.30 -11.24 11.22
N PRO A 118 -8.99 -12.10 12.21
CA PRO A 118 -8.14 -13.29 12.01
C PRO A 118 -8.72 -14.29 10.99
N ASP A 119 -10.02 -14.23 10.72
CA ASP A 119 -10.74 -15.03 9.73
C ASP A 119 -10.42 -14.64 8.28
N LEU A 120 -9.99 -13.40 8.04
CA LEU A 120 -9.59 -12.92 6.71
C LEU A 120 -8.15 -13.30 6.33
N LEU A 121 -7.37 -13.85 7.27
CA LEU A 121 -6.00 -14.27 7.02
C LEU A 121 -5.96 -15.48 6.08
N THR A 122 -5.16 -15.39 5.03
CA THR A 122 -4.79 -16.53 4.19
C THR A 122 -4.01 -17.58 4.98
N HIS A 123 -3.87 -18.80 4.44
CA HIS A 123 -3.13 -19.86 5.14
C HIS A 123 -1.67 -19.47 5.48
N GLN A 124 -0.98 -18.80 4.55
CA GLN A 124 0.41 -18.35 4.76
C GLN A 124 0.47 -17.28 5.85
N GLU A 125 -0.48 -16.35 5.83
CA GLU A 125 -0.63 -15.32 6.86
C GLU A 125 -0.97 -15.90 8.23
N GLN A 126 -1.75 -16.98 8.31
CA GLN A 126 -2.00 -17.69 9.56
C GLN A 126 -0.73 -18.34 10.13
N VAL A 127 0.13 -18.92 9.28
CA VAL A 127 1.43 -19.46 9.68
C VAL A 127 2.33 -18.34 10.20
N LEU A 128 2.41 -17.22 9.47
CA LEU A 128 3.13 -16.02 9.88
C LEU A 128 2.64 -15.48 11.23
N TRP A 129 1.33 -15.37 11.41
CA TRP A 129 0.72 -14.90 12.65
C TRP A 129 1.03 -15.83 13.82
N LYS A 130 1.01 -17.14 13.60
CA LYS A 130 1.39 -18.13 14.61
C LYS A 130 2.84 -17.94 15.07
N LEU A 131 3.78 -17.71 14.16
CA LEU A 131 5.19 -17.47 14.50
C LEU A 131 5.35 -16.19 15.35
N ILE A 132 4.66 -15.12 14.97
CA ILE A 132 4.68 -13.85 15.70
C ILE A 132 4.12 -14.04 17.12
N ARG A 133 2.98 -14.71 17.26
CA ARG A 133 2.40 -15.02 18.58
C ARG A 133 3.34 -15.86 19.43
N GLN A 134 4.03 -16.83 18.85
CA GLN A 134 4.95 -17.71 19.56
C GLN A 134 6.29 -17.05 19.93
N THR A 135 6.56 -15.82 19.48
CA THR A 135 7.81 -15.10 19.76
C THR A 135 7.61 -14.08 20.89
N PRO A 136 7.95 -14.38 22.15
CA PRO A 136 7.57 -13.53 23.29
C PRO A 136 8.21 -12.14 23.27
N THR A 137 9.36 -12.00 22.62
CA THR A 137 10.12 -10.74 22.55
C THR A 137 9.44 -9.65 21.71
N LEU A 138 8.44 -10.02 20.91
CA LEU A 138 7.59 -9.06 20.20
C LEU A 138 6.47 -8.51 21.07
N TRP A 139 6.24 -9.05 22.26
CA TRP A 139 5.09 -8.70 23.07
C TRP A 139 5.51 -8.06 24.39
N LEU A 140 4.84 -6.99 24.75
CA LEU A 140 4.96 -6.30 26.01
C LEU A 140 4.42 -7.20 27.12
N VAL A 141 5.25 -7.42 28.13
CA VAL A 141 4.80 -8.08 29.35
C VAL A 141 4.14 -7.02 30.23
N ARG A 142 2.83 -7.13 30.40
CA ARG A 142 2.11 -6.33 31.40
C ARG A 142 2.30 -6.96 32.77
N THR A 143 2.96 -6.25 33.66
CA THR A 143 3.01 -6.59 35.07
C THR A 143 1.91 -5.79 35.74
N SER A 144 0.67 -6.26 35.62
CA SER A 144 -0.43 -5.63 36.33
C SER A 144 -0.19 -5.74 37.83
N GLU A 145 0.25 -4.64 38.45
CA GLU A 145 0.36 -4.48 39.90
C GLU A 145 -0.97 -4.76 40.61
N LYS A 146 -2.10 -4.62 39.90
CA LYS A 146 -3.45 -4.72 40.47
C LYS A 146 -4.15 -6.07 40.25
N SER A 147 -3.61 -7.00 39.45
CA SER A 147 -4.31 -8.27 39.18
C SER A 147 -3.60 -9.55 39.62
N ASN A 148 -2.37 -9.52 40.17
CA ASN A 148 -1.85 -10.70 40.87
C ASN A 148 -0.61 -10.37 41.75
N PRO A 149 -0.62 -10.63 43.07
CA PRO A 149 0.57 -10.55 43.91
C PRO A 149 1.66 -11.60 43.57
N LYS A 150 1.45 -12.43 42.54
CA LYS A 150 2.38 -13.47 42.06
C LYS A 150 3.06 -13.18 40.71
N GLY A 151 2.90 -11.99 40.12
CA GLY A 151 3.64 -11.60 38.91
C GLY A 151 3.40 -12.49 37.68
N SER A 152 2.20 -13.09 37.57
CA SER A 152 1.90 -14.04 36.50
C SER A 152 1.78 -13.33 35.15
N GLN A 153 2.50 -13.84 34.14
CA GLN A 153 2.43 -13.36 32.76
C GLN A 153 1.04 -13.61 32.16
N VAL A 154 0.58 -12.69 31.30
CA VAL A 154 -0.70 -12.82 30.57
C VAL A 154 -0.59 -13.96 29.55
N PRO A 155 -1.52 -14.94 29.53
CA PRO A 155 -1.52 -16.00 28.53
C PRO A 155 -1.61 -15.46 27.10
N LEU A 156 -0.97 -16.16 26.15
CA LEU A 156 -0.89 -15.80 24.72
C LEU A 156 -2.24 -15.57 24.03
N GLU A 157 -3.31 -16.18 24.54
CA GLU A 157 -4.68 -16.06 24.02
C GLU A 157 -5.39 -14.78 24.44
N HIS A 158 -4.84 -14.05 25.41
CA HIS A 158 -5.39 -12.80 25.95
C HIS A 158 -4.55 -11.56 25.58
N ARG A 159 -3.56 -11.68 24.68
CA ARG A 159 -2.73 -10.55 24.24
C ARG A 159 -3.52 -9.65 23.31
N GLU A 160 -3.60 -8.37 23.65
CA GLU A 160 -4.31 -7.35 22.88
C GLU A 160 -3.39 -6.67 21.87
N SER A 161 -3.96 -5.91 20.93
CA SER A 161 -3.21 -5.11 19.95
C SER A 161 -2.17 -4.18 20.58
N ARG A 162 -2.46 -3.67 21.78
CA ARG A 162 -1.55 -2.81 22.55
C ARG A 162 -0.32 -3.52 23.09
N ASP A 163 -0.38 -4.85 23.19
CA ASP A 163 0.72 -5.64 23.71
C ASP A 163 1.75 -5.95 22.63
N LEU A 164 1.44 -5.75 21.34
CA LEU A 164 2.38 -6.01 20.25
C LEU A 164 3.33 -4.82 20.04
N HIS A 165 4.63 -5.11 20.00
CA HIS A 165 5.66 -4.11 19.79
C HIS A 165 5.94 -3.89 18.29
N PHE A 166 5.11 -3.06 17.65
CA PHE A 166 5.15 -2.77 16.21
C PHE A 166 6.54 -2.41 15.67
N ARG A 167 7.32 -1.61 16.41
CA ARG A 167 8.68 -1.25 15.98
C ARG A 167 9.59 -2.47 15.79
N ARG A 168 9.52 -3.44 16.71
CA ARG A 168 10.35 -4.67 16.60
C ARG A 168 9.83 -5.59 15.51
N LEU A 169 8.51 -5.65 15.37
CA LEU A 169 7.91 -6.41 14.27
C LEU A 169 8.38 -5.86 12.92
N ARG A 170 8.37 -4.53 12.72
CA ARG A 170 8.90 -3.88 11.53
C ARG A 170 10.38 -4.17 11.29
N GLU A 171 11.22 -4.01 12.32
CA GLU A 171 12.66 -4.23 12.24
C GLU A 171 13.02 -5.67 11.80
N HIS A 172 12.17 -6.65 12.12
CA HIS A 172 12.38 -8.06 11.79
C HIS A 172 11.34 -8.64 10.82
N TRP A 173 10.56 -7.79 10.15
CA TRP A 173 9.39 -8.22 9.37
C TRP A 173 9.74 -9.20 8.26
N ASP A 174 10.76 -8.88 7.45
CA ASP A 174 11.19 -9.73 6.35
C ASP A 174 11.65 -11.10 6.84
N LEU A 175 12.31 -11.16 8.00
CA LEU A 175 12.76 -12.42 8.61
C LEU A 175 11.57 -13.33 8.94
N PHE A 176 10.52 -12.79 9.56
CA PHE A 176 9.30 -13.53 9.84
C PHE A 176 8.62 -14.00 8.55
N ARG A 177 8.55 -13.14 7.53
CA ARG A 177 7.99 -13.50 6.23
C ARG A 177 8.77 -14.66 5.61
N HIS A 178 10.09 -14.55 5.49
CA HIS A 178 10.91 -15.60 4.89
C HIS A 178 10.79 -16.95 5.63
N VAL A 179 10.66 -16.95 6.96
CA VAL A 179 10.43 -18.18 7.72
C VAL A 179 9.03 -18.73 7.49
N ALA A 180 7.99 -17.89 7.48
CA ALA A 180 6.61 -18.32 7.24
C ALA A 180 6.41 -18.94 5.85
N TYR A 181 7.05 -18.37 4.82
CA TYR A 181 6.99 -18.85 3.45
C TYR A 181 7.93 -20.04 3.17
N GLY A 182 8.66 -20.51 4.19
CA GLY A 182 9.56 -21.66 4.09
C GLY A 182 10.88 -21.39 3.36
N GLU A 183 11.23 -20.12 3.16
CA GLU A 183 12.49 -19.69 2.54
C GLU A 183 13.66 -19.73 3.53
N LEU A 184 13.36 -19.55 4.83
CA LEU A 184 14.32 -19.69 5.94
C LEU A 184 13.81 -20.69 6.98
N LEU A 185 14.75 -21.28 7.73
CA LEU A 185 14.45 -22.17 8.85
C LEU A 185 14.02 -21.36 10.09
N ASP A 186 13.21 -21.99 10.96
CA ASP A 186 12.75 -21.38 12.22
C ASP A 186 13.90 -20.88 13.13
N SER A 187 15.07 -21.52 13.06
CA SER A 187 16.28 -21.11 13.80
C SER A 187 16.77 -19.70 13.42
N ALA A 188 16.37 -19.18 12.26
CA ALA A 188 16.68 -17.81 11.87
C ALA A 188 16.06 -16.79 12.84
N LEU A 189 14.94 -17.13 13.50
CA LEU A 189 14.28 -16.28 14.51
C LEU A 189 14.98 -16.31 15.88
N ASP A 190 16.02 -17.13 16.07
CA ASP A 190 16.65 -17.25 17.38
C ASP A 190 17.30 -15.93 17.85
N GLU A 191 17.80 -15.11 16.93
CA GLU A 191 18.30 -13.77 17.27
C GLU A 191 17.19 -12.88 17.85
N VAL A 192 16.02 -12.89 17.21
CA VAL A 192 14.84 -12.15 17.67
C VAL A 192 14.35 -12.68 19.02
N ARG A 193 14.39 -14.00 19.21
CA ARG A 193 14.00 -14.66 20.47
C ARG A 193 14.96 -14.38 21.64
N ARG A 194 16.22 -14.02 21.34
CA ARG A 194 17.23 -13.62 22.35
C ARG A 194 17.12 -12.16 22.77
N LEU A 195 16.34 -11.33 22.07
CA LEU A 195 16.13 -9.94 22.45
C LEU A 195 15.52 -9.83 23.86
N PRO A 196 15.81 -8.74 24.60
CA PRO A 196 15.23 -8.56 25.93
C PRO A 196 13.71 -8.42 25.83
N THR A 197 12.97 -9.11 26.68
CA THR A 197 11.52 -8.90 26.81
C THR A 197 11.25 -7.46 27.26
N LEU A 198 10.34 -6.79 26.57
CA LEU A 198 9.95 -5.41 26.91
C LEU A 198 8.86 -5.43 27.99
N ASN A 199 8.91 -4.47 28.92
CA ASN A 199 7.80 -4.21 29.82
C ASN A 199 7.24 -2.79 29.59
N GLU A 200 6.01 -2.58 30.05
CA GLU A 200 5.29 -1.30 29.94
C GLU A 200 5.96 -0.11 30.67
N ASN A 201 6.93 -0.35 31.54
CA ASN A 201 7.70 0.67 32.25
C ASN A 201 8.93 1.16 31.49
N LEU A 202 9.29 0.53 30.37
CA LEU A 202 10.47 0.87 29.56
C LEU A 202 10.15 1.76 28.35
N GLU A 203 8.93 1.73 27.80
CA GLU A 203 8.53 2.63 26.71
C GLU A 203 7.04 3.05 26.83
N PRO A 204 6.71 4.35 26.69
CA PRO A 204 5.32 4.81 26.71
C PRO A 204 4.56 4.28 25.49
N ILE A 205 3.34 3.79 25.73
CA ILE A 205 2.43 3.33 24.68
C ILE A 205 2.13 4.51 23.74
N PRO A 206 2.25 4.34 22.41
CA PRO A 206 1.91 5.38 21.46
C PRO A 206 0.45 5.86 21.63
N GLU A 207 0.25 7.18 21.69
CA GLU A 207 -1.06 7.78 21.99
C GLU A 207 -2.20 7.31 21.06
N TYR A 208 -1.88 6.94 19.82
CA TYR A 208 -2.87 6.45 18.85
C TYR A 208 -3.44 5.07 19.20
N LEU A 209 -2.70 4.25 19.96
CA LEU A 209 -3.20 2.97 20.46
C LEU A 209 -4.01 3.15 21.74
N THR A 210 -3.74 4.20 22.52
CA THR A 210 -4.56 4.60 23.67
C THR A 210 -5.80 5.34 23.18
N GLY A 211 -6.78 4.64 22.63
CA GLY A 211 -8.12 5.15 22.28
C GLY A 211 -8.90 5.75 23.46
N THR A 212 -8.35 6.73 24.17
CA THR A 212 -9.08 7.68 24.98
C THR A 212 -9.51 8.80 24.06
N ALA A 213 -10.65 8.60 23.40
CA ALA A 213 -11.43 9.74 22.93
C ALA A 213 -11.64 10.66 24.14
N LYS A 214 -10.94 11.80 24.16
CA LYS A 214 -11.21 12.86 25.13
C LYS A 214 -12.66 13.27 24.91
N ARG A 215 -13.57 12.79 25.77
CA ARG A 215 -14.89 13.43 25.93
C ARG A 215 -14.62 14.83 26.43
N SER A 216 -14.65 15.80 25.51
CA SER A 216 -14.64 17.21 25.86
C SER A 216 -15.93 17.50 26.62
N LYS A 217 -15.79 18.14 27.78
CA LYS A 217 -16.89 18.74 28.53
C LYS A 217 -17.48 19.92 27.76
#